data_AF-A0A5D3BEG8-F1
#
_entry.id   AF-A0A5D3BEG8-F1
#
_cell.length_a   1.000
_cell.length_b   1.000
_cell.length_c   1.000
_cell.angle_alpha   90.00
_cell.angle_beta   90.00
_cell.angle_gamma   90.00
#
_symmetry.space_group_name_H-M   'P 1'
#
loop_
_entity.id
_entity.type
_entity.pdbx_description
1 polymer ?
#
loop_
_entity_poly.entity_id
_entity_poly.type
_entity_poly.pdbx_seq_one_letter_code
_entity_poly.pdbx_strand_id
1 'polypeptide(L)' 'MVANLPGQFTIDELKEVKLGIVEEPYPTFISASLFSEEEVKYMSLLTEYRDIFAWSYKEMPGLDPK' A
#
# COMPACT_ATOMS: atom_id res chain seq x y z
N MET A 1 12.78 -21.31 2.85
CA MET A 1 11.92 -20.65 3.85
C MET A 1 12.84 -19.81 4.72
N VAL A 2 12.84 -18.50 4.55
CA VAL A 2 13.54 -17.61 5.48
C VAL A 2 12.60 -17.40 6.67
N ALA A 3 13.01 -17.85 7.85
CA ALA A 3 12.29 -17.60 9.08
C ALA A 3 12.69 -16.20 9.58
N ASN A 4 11.77 -15.25 9.58
CA ASN A 4 12.01 -13.92 10.15
C ASN A 4 12.00 -14.02 11.67
N LEU A 5 13.15 -13.71 12.29
CA LEU A 5 13.30 -13.52 13.74
C LEU A 5 12.89 -12.10 14.13
N PRO A 6 12.31 -11.87 15.33
CA PRO A 6 11.93 -10.55 15.78
C PRO A 6 13.18 -9.66 15.92
N GLY A 7 13.29 -8.63 15.08
CA GLY A 7 14.37 -7.63 15.12
C GLY A 7 15.19 -7.50 13.84
N GLN A 8 14.96 -8.32 12.81
CA GLN A 8 15.62 -8.17 11.52
C GLN A 8 14.65 -7.51 10.53
N PHE A 9 14.86 -6.22 10.23
CA PHE A 9 14.14 -5.55 9.14
C PHE A 9 14.64 -6.14 7.81
N THR A 10 13.99 -7.20 7.34
CA THR A 10 14.09 -7.58 5.94
C THR A 10 13.35 -6.52 5.14
N ILE A 11 13.98 -5.96 4.10
CA ILE A 11 13.25 -5.21 3.09
C ILE A 11 12.42 -6.27 2.37
N ASP A 12 11.16 -6.43 2.78
CA ASP A 12 10.23 -7.28 2.07
C ASP A 12 10.10 -6.74 0.64
N GLU A 13 10.15 -7.64 -0.34
CA GLU A 13 9.78 -7.29 -1.70
C GLU A 13 8.35 -6.74 -1.69
N LEU A 14 8.09 -5.72 -2.50
CA LEU A 14 6.78 -5.08 -2.58
C LEU A 14 6.04 -5.53 -3.82
N LYS A 15 4.75 -5.76 -3.66
CA LYS A 15 3.79 -6.03 -4.72
C LYS A 15 2.97 -4.77 -4.99
N GLU A 16 2.98 -4.30 -6.22
CA GLU A 16 2.07 -3.23 -6.66
C GLU A 16 0.64 -3.76 -6.70
N VAL A 17 -0.27 -2.98 -6.13
CA VAL A 17 -1.72 -3.17 -6.19
C VAL A 17 -2.37 -1.86 -6.61
N LYS A 18 -3.43 -1.94 -7.42
CA LYS A 18 -4.18 -0.77 -7.89
C LYS A 18 -5.50 -0.70 -7.14
N LEU A 19 -5.75 0.43 -6.47
CA LEU A 19 -6.98 0.64 -5.70
C LEU A 19 -8.04 1.42 -6.49
N GLY A 20 -7.66 1.99 -7.63
CA GLY A 20 -8.53 2.79 -8.47
C GLY A 20 -8.92 2.12 -9.79
N ILE A 21 -9.37 2.94 -10.74
CA ILE A 21 -9.83 2.52 -12.07
C ILE A 21 -8.71 2.68 -13.11
N VAL A 22 -8.98 2.40 -14.39
CA VAL A 22 -7.95 2.43 -15.44
C VAL A 22 -7.36 3.83 -15.60
N GLU A 23 -8.20 4.86 -15.50
CA GLU A 23 -7.86 6.27 -15.67
C GLU A 23 -7.13 6.85 -14.45
N GLU A 24 -7.50 6.39 -13.25
CA GLU A 24 -6.95 6.79 -11.97
C GLU A 24 -6.61 5.54 -11.16
N PRO A 25 -5.47 4.89 -11.43
CA PRO A 25 -5.17 3.55 -10.92
C PRO A 25 -4.82 3.49 -9.44
N TYR A 26 -4.46 4.63 -8.83
CA TYR A 26 -4.08 4.73 -7.42
C TYR A 26 -3.12 3.61 -6.98
N PRO A 27 -1.92 3.53 -7.58
CA PRO A 27 -0.96 2.48 -7.30
C PRO A 27 -0.49 2.58 -5.84
N THR A 28 -0.57 1.45 -5.14
CA THR A 28 -0.14 1.28 -3.75
C THR A 28 0.70 0.01 -3.67
N PHE A 29 1.48 -0.15 -2.61
CA PHE A 29 2.37 -1.29 -2.43
C PHE A 29 2.08 -2.00 -1.12
N ILE A 30 1.96 -3.32 -1.18
CA ILE A 30 1.86 -4.21 -0.02
C ILE A 30 3.05 -5.18 -0.03
N SER A 31 3.36 -5.81 1.11
CA SER A 31 4.42 -6.81 1.16
C SER A 31 4.08 -8.00 0.24
N ALA A 32 5.03 -8.40 -0.60
CA ALA A 32 4.94 -9.60 -1.43
C ALA A 32 5.03 -10.90 -0.61
N SER A 33 5.43 -10.81 0.66
CA SER A 33 5.52 -11.93 1.59
C SER A 33 4.19 -12.26 2.30
N LEU A 34 3.11 -11.49 2.05
CA LEU A 34 1.82 -11.71 2.68
C LEU A 34 1.20 -13.06 2.30
N PHE A 35 0.58 -13.73 3.28
CA PHE A 35 -0.26 -14.87 2.98
C PHE A 35 -1.54 -14.42 2.27
N SER A 36 -2.15 -15.30 1.47
CA SER A 36 -3.33 -14.94 0.66
C SER A 36 -4.50 -14.40 1.49
N GLU A 37 -4.70 -14.90 2.72
CA GLU A 37 -5.73 -14.37 3.62
C GLU A 37 -5.42 -12.95 4.10
N GLU A 38 -4.15 -12.67 4.40
CA GLU A 38 -3.70 -11.34 4.82
C GLU A 38 -3.80 -10.36 3.65
N GLU A 39 -3.38 -10.77 2.46
CA GLU A 39 -3.51 -9.97 1.23
C GLU A 39 -4.96 -9.54 1.03
N VAL A 40 -5.93 -10.46 1.15
CA VAL A 40 -7.36 -10.13 1.04
C VAL A 40 -7.81 -9.12 2.10
N LYS A 41 -7.36 -9.29 3.35
CA LYS A 41 -7.70 -8.35 4.45
C LYS A 41 -7.14 -6.95 4.18
N TYR A 42 -5.87 -6.85 3.79
CA TYR A 42 -5.25 -5.57 3.45
C TYR A 42 -5.89 -4.92 2.23
N MET A 43 -6.18 -5.69 1.18
CA MET A 43 -6.86 -5.18 -0.01
C MET A 43 -8.25 -4.63 0.33
N SER A 44 -9.01 -5.33 1.16
CA SER A 44 -10.33 -4.85 1.62
C SER A 44 -10.19 -3.54 2.39
N LEU A 45 -9.27 -3.47 3.35
CA LEU A 45 -9.04 -2.28 4.19
C LEU A 45 -8.61 -1.06 3.35
N LEU A 46 -7.62 -1.26 2.47
CA LEU A 46 -7.10 -0.19 1.62
C LEU A 46 -8.16 0.32 0.63
N THR A 47 -9.00 -0.57 0.13
CA THR A 47 -10.12 -0.19 -0.76
C THR A 47 -11.20 0.57 -0.01
N GLU A 48 -11.57 0.14 1.20
CA GLU A 48 -12.56 0.81 2.06
C GLU A 48 -12.15 2.25 2.38
N TYR A 49 -10.87 2.48 2.63
CA TYR A 49 -10.32 3.79 2.99
C TYR A 49 -9.62 4.51 1.85
N ARG A 50 -9.85 4.10 0.61
CA ARG A 50 -9.17 4.64 -0.58
C ARG A 50 -9.27 6.17 -0.67
N ASP A 51 -10.43 6.72 -0.32
CA ASP A 51 -10.72 8.15 -0.44
C ASP A 51 -10.11 9.00 0.71
N ILE A 52 -9.48 8.36 1.70
CA ILE A 52 -8.77 9.05 2.80
C ILE A 52 -7.32 9.39 2.42
N PHE A 53 -6.73 8.62 1.50
CA PHE A 53 -5.36 8.88 1.05
C PHE A 53 -5.31 10.11 0.16
N ALA A 54 -4.22 10.86 0.27
CA ALA A 54 -3.86 11.86 -0.71
C ALA A 54 -3.01 11.21 -1.81
N TRP A 55 -3.59 11.06 -2.98
CA TRP A 55 -3.00 10.42 -4.15
C TRP A 55 -2.03 11.34 -4.90
N SER A 56 -2.12 12.63 -4.63
CA SER A 56 -1.19 13.63 -5.13
C SER A 56 -0.89 14.69 -4.07
N TYR A 57 0.25 15.36 -4.19
CA TYR A 57 0.61 16.49 -3.32
C TYR A 57 -0.44 17.61 -3.33
N LYS A 58 -1.23 17.75 -4.40
CA LYS A 58 -2.29 18.77 -4.50
C LYS A 58 -3.40 18.55 -3.47
N GLU A 59 -3.58 17.31 -3.01
CA GLU A 59 -4.61 16.92 -2.04
C GLU A 59 -4.13 17.12 -0.59
N MET A 60 -2.91 17.61 -0.38
CA MET A 60 -2.35 17.92 0.95
C MET A 60 -2.23 19.44 1.15
N PRO A 61 -3.35 20.18 1.35
CA PRO A 61 -3.31 21.62 1.58
C PRO A 61 -2.62 21.92 2.91
N GLY A 62 -1.44 22.52 2.84
CA GLY A 62 -0.63 22.85 4.03
C GLY A 62 0.81 22.33 3.98
N LEU A 63 1.15 21.48 3.01
CA LEU A 63 2.53 21.14 2.71
C LEU A 63 3.13 22.16 1.71
N ASP A 64 4.36 22.61 1.95
CA ASP A 64 5.10 23.46 1.02
C ASP A 64 5.50 22.62 -0.20
N PRO A 65 5.09 22.96 -1.43
CA PRO A 65 5.32 22.14 -2.62
C PRO A 65 6.78 22.15 -3.14
N LYS A 66 7.76 22.48 -2.29
CA LYS A 66 9.18 22.61 -2.65
C LYS A 66 9.79 21.31 -3.20
#